data_AF-A0A1V8UN75-F1
#
_entry.id   AF-A0A1V8UN75-F1
#
_cell.length_a   1.000
_cell.length_b   1.000
_cell.length_c   1.000
_cell.angle_alpha   90.00
_cell.angle_beta   90.00
_cell.angle_gamma   90.00
#
_symmetry.space_group_name_H-M   'P 1'
#
loop_
_entity.id
_entity.type
_entity.pdbx_description
1 polymer ?
#
loop_
_entity_poly.entity_id
_entity_poly.type
_entity_poly.pdbx_seq_one_letter_code
_entity_poly.pdbx_strand_id
1 'polypeptide(L)'
;MIEFVHDDDGEGTTKRVELVGYAFLTVLNEIDRRAELKPDSEFRDLTLVMAIFVDWAKCQNNVLEMEGDPGTAPFPGAAKLMEGLEDEDIGLLKGDAKVDRWEWKAKFKEFESHHGKCYGRGDKPKLGGTQHDIAKMSRSERASYAFDHKDPLAHLPMKDIEAGGPVLR
;
A
#
# COMPACT_ATOMS: atom_id res chain seq x y z
N MET A 1 -12.31 31.90 9.59
CA MET A 1 -11.59 31.13 10.61
C MET A 1 -10.95 29.98 9.87
N ILE A 2 -9.66 30.08 9.59
CA ILE A 2 -8.90 29.04 8.88
C ILE A 2 -8.50 28.05 9.96
N GLU A 3 -9.10 26.86 9.97
CA GLU A 3 -8.55 25.74 10.71
C GLU A 3 -7.20 25.42 10.07
N PHE A 4 -6.13 25.64 10.84
CA PHE A 4 -4.82 25.10 10.51
C PHE A 4 -4.98 23.58 10.48
N VAL A 5 -4.85 22.99 9.29
CA VAL A 5 -4.63 21.55 9.11
C VAL A 5 -3.40 21.23 9.94
N HIS A 6 -3.58 20.46 11.01
CA HIS A 6 -2.47 19.82 11.69
C HIS A 6 -1.70 19.02 10.63
N ASP A 7 -0.47 19.46 10.33
CA ASP A 7 0.58 18.61 9.79
C ASP A 7 0.80 17.48 10.80
N ASP A 8 0.04 16.40 10.63
CA ASP A 8 0.21 15.12 11.30
C ASP A 8 0.64 14.10 10.25
N ASP A 9 1.86 14.26 9.74
CA ASP A 9 2.42 13.47 8.64
C ASP A 9 3.23 12.24 9.11
N GLY A 10 3.49 12.12 10.42
CA GLY A 10 4.29 11.05 11.00
C GLY A 10 3.48 9.84 11.46
N GLU A 11 2.46 10.05 12.30
CA GLU A 11 1.69 8.93 12.91
C GLU A 11 0.86 8.19 11.86
N GLY A 12 0.17 8.94 10.99
CA GLY A 12 -0.61 8.37 9.89
C GLY A 12 0.24 7.60 8.88
N THR A 13 1.46 8.06 8.60
CA THR A 13 2.42 7.38 7.73
C THR A 13 2.95 6.10 8.38
N THR A 14 3.31 6.17 9.67
CA THR A 14 3.78 5.02 10.45
C THR A 14 2.74 3.89 10.47
N LYS A 15 1.47 4.21 10.72
CA LYS A 15 0.39 3.20 10.74
C LYS A 15 0.15 2.55 9.38
N ARG A 16 0.37 3.27 8.27
CA ARG A 16 0.29 2.71 6.92
C ARG A 16 1.47 1.79 6.61
N VAL A 17 2.68 2.18 7.00
CA VAL A 17 3.89 1.35 6.85
C VAL A 17 3.77 0.06 7.66
N GLU A 18 3.32 0.13 8.91
CA GLU A 18 3.00 -1.05 9.74
C GLU A 18 2.00 -1.98 9.03
N LEU A 19 0.93 -1.41 8.47
CA LEU A 19 -0.10 -2.17 7.75
C LEU A 19 0.47 -2.90 6.52
N VAL A 20 1.31 -2.24 5.72
CA VAL A 20 1.99 -2.88 4.58
C VAL A 20 2.90 -4.03 5.04
N GLY A 21 3.62 -3.84 6.15
CA GLY A 21 4.38 -4.90 6.84
C GLY A 21 3.54 -6.14 7.16
N TYR A 22 2.43 -5.94 7.86
CA TYR A 22 1.54 -7.04 8.23
C TYR A 22 0.90 -7.72 7.01
N ALA A 23 0.54 -6.96 5.98
CA ALA A 23 -0.01 -7.52 4.74
C ALA A 23 1.00 -8.45 4.06
N PHE A 24 2.25 -8.00 3.92
CA PHE A 24 3.32 -8.78 3.30
C PHE A 24 3.62 -10.06 4.08
N LEU A 25 3.78 -9.95 5.40
CA LEU A 25 4.00 -11.11 6.27
C LEU A 25 2.82 -12.11 6.23
N THR A 26 1.60 -11.61 6.07
CA THR A 26 0.40 -12.45 5.92
C THR A 26 0.44 -13.23 4.60
N VAL A 27 0.89 -12.60 3.51
CA VAL A 27 1.09 -13.26 2.21
C VAL A 27 2.15 -14.34 2.32
N LEU A 28 3.32 -14.05 2.89
CA LEU A 28 4.38 -15.04 3.09
C LEU A 28 3.91 -16.23 3.92
N ASN A 29 3.18 -15.97 5.00
CA ASN A 29 2.60 -17.02 5.83
C ASN A 29 1.58 -17.88 5.04
N GLU A 30 0.78 -17.30 4.14
CA GLU A 30 -0.14 -18.09 3.31
C GLU A 30 0.58 -18.91 2.24
N ILE A 31 1.69 -18.41 1.68
CA ILE A 31 2.56 -19.16 0.77
C ILE A 31 3.22 -20.33 1.52
N ASP A 32 3.69 -20.10 2.74
CA ASP A 32 4.28 -21.14 3.60
C ASP A 32 3.25 -22.20 4.00
N ARG A 33 1.99 -21.81 4.28
CA ARG A 33 0.88 -22.76 4.50
C ARG A 33 0.61 -23.68 3.31
N ARG A 34 1.00 -23.28 2.11
CA ARG A 34 0.89 -24.09 0.88
C ARG A 34 2.16 -24.90 0.59
N ALA A 35 3.16 -24.84 1.48
CA ALA A 35 4.49 -25.40 1.27
C ALA A 35 5.15 -24.88 -0.02
N GLU A 36 4.88 -23.62 -0.36
CA GLU A 36 5.42 -22.94 -1.54
C GLU A 36 6.50 -21.92 -1.19
N LEU A 37 6.85 -21.75 0.09
CA LEU A 37 7.99 -20.94 0.53
C LEU A 37 9.28 -21.78 0.48
N LYS A 38 9.67 -22.18 -0.73
CA LYS A 38 10.79 -23.09 -1.03
C LYS A 38 11.53 -22.69 -2.31
N PRO A 39 12.77 -23.17 -2.55
CA PRO A 39 13.55 -22.78 -3.72
C PRO A 39 12.90 -23.12 -5.07
N ASP A 40 12.14 -24.22 -5.13
CA ASP A 40 11.41 -24.70 -6.31
C ASP A 40 9.93 -24.31 -6.30
N SER A 41 9.62 -23.16 -5.70
CA SER A 41 8.26 -22.61 -5.64
C SER A 41 7.61 -22.48 -7.03
N GLU A 42 6.29 -22.68 -7.10
CA GLU A 42 5.49 -22.29 -8.26
C GLU A 42 5.56 -20.77 -8.53
N PHE A 43 5.81 -19.98 -7.48
CA PHE A 43 6.00 -18.53 -7.55
C PHE A 43 7.45 -18.18 -7.90
N ARG A 44 7.76 -18.14 -9.20
CA ARG A 44 9.12 -17.90 -9.71
C ARG A 44 9.75 -16.58 -9.26
N ASP A 45 8.93 -15.55 -9.04
CA ASP A 45 9.40 -14.21 -8.66
C ASP A 45 9.38 -13.98 -7.14
N LEU A 46 9.11 -15.00 -6.33
CA LEU A 46 8.96 -14.86 -4.88
C LEU A 46 10.21 -14.26 -4.22
N THR A 47 11.40 -14.75 -4.59
CA THR A 47 12.68 -14.21 -4.10
C THR A 47 12.86 -12.75 -4.48
N LEU A 48 12.48 -12.36 -5.70
CA LEU A 48 12.57 -10.97 -6.17
C LEU A 48 11.64 -10.05 -5.36
N VAL A 49 10.39 -10.47 -5.15
CA VAL A 49 9.40 -9.70 -4.37
C VAL A 49 9.85 -9.56 -2.91
N MET A 50 10.42 -10.61 -2.32
CA MET A 50 10.99 -10.56 -0.96
C MET A 50 12.17 -9.59 -0.88
N ALA A 51 13.08 -9.61 -1.87
CA ALA A 51 14.21 -8.69 -1.91
C ALA A 51 13.75 -7.22 -2.04
N ILE A 52 12.75 -6.95 -2.89
CA ILE A 52 12.15 -5.61 -3.02
C ILE A 52 11.54 -5.16 -1.69
N PHE A 53 10.85 -6.07 -0.98
CA PHE A 53 10.22 -5.73 0.30
C PHE A 53 11.26 -5.44 1.39
N VAL A 54 12.34 -6.21 1.46
CA VAL A 54 13.47 -5.95 2.38
C VAL A 54 14.10 -4.59 2.09
N ASP A 55 14.35 -4.27 0.82
CA ASP A 55 14.90 -2.96 0.42
C ASP A 55 13.99 -1.80 0.83
N TRP A 56 12.69 -1.94 0.57
CA TRP A 56 11.69 -0.98 1.02
C TRP A 56 11.69 -0.82 2.54
N ALA A 57 11.75 -1.92 3.30
CA ALA A 57 11.79 -1.90 4.77
C ALA A 57 13.05 -1.19 5.30
N LYS A 58 14.22 -1.43 4.69
CA LYS A 58 15.48 -0.72 5.02
C LYS A 58 15.34 0.79 4.79
N CYS A 59 14.73 1.19 3.68
CA CYS A 59 14.45 2.59 3.37
C CYS A 59 13.53 3.22 4.44
N GLN A 60 12.51 2.50 4.93
CA GLN A 60 11.64 3.01 6.00
C GLN A 60 12.40 3.19 7.33
N ASN A 61 13.27 2.27 7.72
CA ASN A 61 14.08 2.42 8.93
C ASN A 61 14.97 3.68 8.87
N ASN A 62 15.64 3.90 7.74
CA ASN A 62 16.48 5.09 7.55
C ASN A 62 15.68 6.41 7.58
N VAL A 63 14.44 6.41 7.06
CA VAL A 63 13.55 7.57 7.08
C VAL A 63 13.02 7.84 8.50
N LEU A 64 12.75 6.80 9.29
CA LEU A 64 12.29 6.93 10.68
C LEU A 64 13.43 7.31 11.65
N GLU A 65 14.68 7.00 11.32
CA GLU A 65 15.86 7.28 12.16
C GLU A 65 16.56 8.63 11.87
N MET A 66 16.15 9.36 10.82
CA MET A 66 16.57 10.73 10.49
C MET A 66 18.09 11.03 10.60
N GLU A 67 18.95 10.09 10.22
CA GLU A 67 20.35 10.35 9.87
C GLU A 67 20.59 10.15 8.36
N GLY A 68 20.12 11.07 7.52
CA GLY A 68 20.58 11.15 6.11
C GLY A 68 19.55 11.63 5.09
N ASP A 69 20.03 12.40 4.11
CA ASP A 69 19.28 12.90 2.95
C ASP A 69 18.65 11.74 2.15
N PRO A 70 17.32 11.71 1.91
CA PRO A 70 16.61 10.63 1.20
C PRO A 70 16.83 10.71 -0.33
N GLY A 71 18.05 11.05 -0.75
CA GLY A 71 18.46 11.22 -2.13
C GLY A 71 18.49 9.89 -2.88
N THR A 72 17.54 9.74 -3.80
CA THR A 72 17.44 8.70 -4.83
C THR A 72 17.22 7.28 -4.34
N ALA A 73 15.98 6.79 -4.46
CA ALA A 73 15.70 5.37 -4.56
C ALA A 73 15.74 4.95 -6.05
N PRO A 74 16.71 4.13 -6.46
CA PRO A 74 16.55 3.31 -7.64
C PRO A 74 16.65 1.83 -7.25
N PHE A 75 15.73 1.01 -7.76
CA PHE A 75 15.89 -0.44 -7.75
C PHE A 75 16.84 -0.87 -8.89
N PRO A 76 18.16 -1.03 -8.62
CA PRO A 76 18.91 -2.13 -9.25
C PRO A 76 19.87 -2.78 -8.23
N GLY A 77 19.53 -3.97 -7.72
CA GLY A 77 20.48 -4.68 -6.86
C GLY A 77 19.97 -5.81 -5.96
N ALA A 78 18.97 -6.60 -6.35
CA ALA A 78 18.51 -7.73 -5.53
C ALA A 78 19.65 -8.64 -5.02
N ALA A 79 20.73 -8.82 -5.80
CA ALA A 79 21.92 -9.58 -5.37
C ALA A 79 22.73 -8.89 -4.25
N LYS A 80 22.92 -7.57 -4.34
CA LYS A 80 23.62 -6.77 -3.32
C LYS A 80 22.79 -6.62 -2.03
N LEU A 81 21.47 -6.70 -2.15
CA LEU A 81 20.54 -6.67 -1.03
C LEU A 81 20.59 -7.96 -0.20
N MET A 82 20.85 -9.11 -0.83
CA MET A 82 21.06 -10.38 -0.13
C MET A 82 22.37 -10.39 0.66
N GLU A 83 23.44 -9.78 0.14
CA GLU A 83 24.73 -9.64 0.84
C GLU A 83 24.59 -8.88 2.17
N GLY A 84 23.78 -7.82 2.21
CA GLY A 84 23.51 -7.06 3.43
C GLY A 84 22.38 -7.61 4.32
N LEU A 85 21.87 -8.82 4.07
CA LEU A 85 20.97 -9.54 4.99
C LEU A 85 21.74 -10.53 5.88
N GLU A 86 23.00 -10.81 5.55
CA GLU A 86 23.83 -11.77 6.28
C GLU A 86 24.26 -11.26 7.67
N ASP A 87 24.20 -9.93 7.91
CA ASP A 87 24.69 -9.28 9.13
C ASP A 87 23.64 -9.11 10.24
N GLU A 88 22.36 -9.40 9.99
CA GLU A 88 21.29 -9.29 11.00
C GLU A 88 20.87 -10.67 11.54
N ASP A 89 21.10 -10.90 12.83
CA ASP A 89 20.65 -12.10 13.57
C ASP A 89 19.11 -12.08 13.76
N ILE A 90 18.37 -12.31 12.68
CA ILE A 90 16.91 -12.46 12.72
C ILE A 90 16.59 -13.88 13.17
N GLY A 91 16.17 -14.03 14.43
CA GLY A 91 15.76 -15.32 14.96
C GLY A 91 14.66 -15.98 14.13
N LEU A 92 14.82 -17.27 13.83
CA LEU A 92 13.82 -18.04 13.07
C LEU A 92 12.44 -17.98 13.75
N LEU A 93 11.41 -17.76 12.94
CA LEU A 93 10.02 -17.81 13.40
C LEU A 93 9.71 -19.20 13.94
N LYS A 94 9.39 -19.28 15.24
CA LYS A 94 9.04 -20.55 15.89
C LYS A 94 7.62 -21.00 15.52
N GLY A 95 7.50 -22.26 15.11
CA GLY A 95 6.23 -22.95 14.86
C GLY A 95 5.69 -22.80 13.44
N ASP A 96 4.76 -23.69 13.09
CA ASP A 96 4.18 -23.82 11.75
C ASP A 96 3.33 -22.60 11.34
N ALA A 97 3.22 -22.39 10.03
CA ALA A 97 2.35 -21.36 9.46
C ALA A 97 0.88 -21.61 9.81
N LYS A 98 0.16 -20.56 10.22
CA LYS A 98 -1.23 -20.65 10.69
C LYS A 98 -2.11 -19.56 10.08
N VAL A 99 -3.42 -19.80 9.99
CA VAL A 99 -4.38 -18.81 9.49
C VAL A 99 -4.26 -17.53 10.31
N ASP A 100 -4.16 -16.38 9.63
CA ASP A 100 -4.17 -15.04 10.25
C ASP A 100 -3.13 -14.90 11.39
N ARG A 101 -1.91 -15.43 11.16
CA ARG A 101 -0.85 -15.55 12.17
C ARG A 101 -0.57 -14.24 12.93
N TRP A 102 -0.68 -13.11 12.24
CA TRP A 102 -0.39 -11.76 12.75
C TRP A 102 -1.63 -10.91 13.01
N GLU A 103 -2.80 -11.54 13.12
CA GLU A 103 -4.06 -10.88 13.41
C GLU A 103 -4.35 -9.72 12.42
N TRP A 104 -3.91 -9.91 11.17
CA TRP A 104 -4.05 -8.92 10.10
C TRP A 104 -5.50 -8.48 9.96
N LYS A 105 -6.45 -9.42 10.04
CA LYS A 105 -7.88 -9.07 9.92
C LYS A 105 -8.35 -8.12 11.00
N ALA A 106 -7.84 -8.27 12.23
CA ALA A 106 -8.18 -7.37 13.33
C ALA A 106 -7.50 -6.02 13.15
N LYS A 107 -6.19 -6.01 12.85
CA LYS A 107 -5.39 -4.80 12.62
C LYS A 107 -5.93 -3.96 11.45
N PHE A 108 -6.31 -4.61 10.35
CA PHE A 108 -6.91 -3.94 9.20
C PHE A 108 -8.27 -3.33 9.53
N LYS A 109 -9.12 -4.02 10.31
CA LYS A 109 -10.41 -3.46 10.76
C LYS A 109 -10.25 -2.26 11.68
N GLU A 110 -9.29 -2.32 12.60
CA GLU A 110 -8.97 -1.20 13.48
C GLU A 110 -8.43 0.00 12.68
N PHE A 111 -7.51 -0.25 11.76
CA PHE A 111 -7.00 0.77 10.85
C PHE A 111 -8.14 1.37 10.00
N GLU A 112 -9.04 0.55 9.48
CA GLU A 112 -10.23 0.99 8.72
C GLU A 112 -11.20 1.81 9.57
N SER A 113 -11.39 1.50 10.86
CA SER A 113 -12.25 2.30 11.73
C SER A 113 -11.70 3.70 12.03
N HIS A 114 -10.37 3.84 12.10
CA HIS A 114 -9.72 5.11 12.41
C HIS A 114 -9.46 5.96 11.16
N HIS A 115 -9.16 5.33 10.02
CA HIS A 115 -8.71 6.02 8.80
C HIS A 115 -9.64 5.85 7.60
N GLY A 116 -10.66 5.00 7.70
CA GLY A 116 -11.71 4.90 6.70
C GLY A 116 -12.56 6.17 6.63
N LYS A 117 -13.18 6.42 5.49
CA LYS A 117 -14.15 7.51 5.33
C LYS A 117 -15.58 6.96 5.37
N CYS A 118 -16.49 7.72 5.96
CA CYS A 118 -17.93 7.50 5.85
C CYS A 118 -18.46 8.34 4.68
N TYR A 119 -19.22 7.74 3.77
CA TYR A 119 -19.74 8.45 2.59
C TYR A 119 -21.23 8.83 2.73
N GLY A 120 -21.95 8.16 3.63
CA GLY A 120 -23.34 8.43 3.97
C GLY A 120 -23.58 8.51 5.48
N ARG A 121 -24.74 9.08 5.86
CA ARG A 121 -25.15 9.20 7.27
C ARG A 121 -25.46 7.81 7.83
N GLY A 122 -24.64 7.36 8.77
CA GLY A 122 -24.76 6.02 9.39
C GLY A 122 -23.90 4.95 8.74
N ASP A 123 -23.10 5.31 7.73
CA ASP A 123 -22.15 4.39 7.12
C ASP A 123 -21.00 4.09 8.07
N LYS A 124 -20.53 2.84 8.03
CA LYS A 124 -19.29 2.47 8.71
C LYS A 124 -18.09 3.05 7.94
N PRO A 125 -17.06 3.54 8.65
CA PRO A 125 -15.81 3.93 8.00
C PRO A 125 -15.31 2.79 7.11
N LYS A 126 -14.96 3.11 5.86
CA LYS A 126 -14.44 2.13 4.91
C LYS A 126 -13.23 2.70 4.17
N LEU A 127 -12.24 1.84 3.93
CA LEU A 127 -11.10 2.17 3.08
C LEU A 127 -11.41 1.90 1.60
N GLY A 128 -10.92 2.79 0.75
CA GLY A 128 -11.18 2.74 -0.69
C GLY A 128 -12.60 3.20 -1.06
N GLY A 129 -13.11 2.66 -2.16
CA GLY A 129 -14.37 3.08 -2.79
C GLY A 129 -14.15 3.69 -4.17
N THR A 130 -15.22 4.18 -4.78
CA THR A 130 -15.21 4.74 -6.15
C THR A 130 -15.33 6.25 -6.18
N GLN A 131 -15.40 6.91 -5.03
CA GLN A 131 -15.55 8.36 -4.91
C GLN A 131 -14.31 9.16 -5.37
N HIS A 132 -13.18 8.50 -5.62
CA HIS A 132 -12.00 9.13 -6.23
C HIS A 132 -11.78 8.63 -7.67
N ASP A 133 -12.60 7.67 -8.12
CA ASP A 133 -12.56 7.16 -9.47
C ASP A 133 -13.34 8.12 -10.38
N ILE A 134 -12.61 9.06 -10.98
CA ILE A 134 -13.20 10.09 -11.83
C ILE A 134 -13.97 9.50 -13.03
N ALA A 135 -13.65 8.27 -13.46
CA ALA A 135 -14.37 7.61 -14.53
C ALA A 135 -15.79 7.19 -14.11
N LYS A 136 -16.04 7.03 -12.80
CA LYS A 136 -17.35 6.71 -12.24
C LYS A 136 -18.15 7.92 -11.77
N MET A 137 -17.54 9.10 -11.72
CA MET A 137 -18.22 10.36 -11.41
C MET A 137 -19.06 10.86 -12.59
N SER A 138 -20.10 11.64 -12.27
CA SER A 138 -20.81 12.41 -13.32
C SER A 138 -19.94 13.55 -13.86
N ARG A 139 -20.25 14.07 -15.05
CA ARG A 139 -19.51 15.22 -15.63
C ARG A 139 -19.54 16.45 -14.72
N SER A 140 -20.71 16.75 -14.15
CA SER A 140 -20.91 17.87 -13.23
C SER A 140 -20.13 17.71 -11.94
N GLU A 141 -20.07 16.49 -11.42
CA GLU A 141 -19.31 16.18 -10.21
C GLU A 141 -17.80 16.33 -10.44
N ARG A 142 -17.27 15.78 -11.54
CA ARG A 142 -15.87 16.01 -11.91
C ARG A 142 -15.54 17.49 -12.05
N ALA A 143 -16.40 18.24 -12.74
CA ALA A 143 -16.24 19.67 -12.89
C ALA A 143 -16.26 20.40 -11.53
N SER A 144 -17.09 19.97 -10.58
CA SER A 144 -17.12 20.58 -9.25
C SER A 144 -15.82 20.40 -8.45
N TYR A 145 -15.08 19.32 -8.69
CA TYR A 145 -13.78 19.05 -8.08
C TYR A 145 -12.60 19.66 -8.85
N ALA A 146 -12.79 20.04 -10.12
CA ALA A 146 -11.75 20.66 -10.93
C ALA A 146 -11.54 22.13 -10.55
N PHE A 147 -10.27 22.58 -10.53
CA PHE A 147 -9.90 23.95 -10.16
C PHE A 147 -10.54 25.02 -11.06
N ASP A 148 -10.70 24.71 -12.35
CA ASP A 148 -11.30 25.61 -13.34
C ASP A 148 -12.81 25.41 -13.52
N HIS A 149 -13.42 24.56 -12.69
CA HIS A 149 -14.82 24.16 -12.75
C HIS A 149 -15.26 23.54 -14.09
N LYS A 150 -14.34 22.93 -14.84
CA LYS A 150 -14.63 22.23 -16.10
C LYS A 150 -14.37 20.74 -15.96
N ASP A 151 -15.14 19.93 -16.67
CA ASP A 151 -14.93 18.48 -16.69
C ASP A 151 -13.58 18.17 -17.37
N PRO A 152 -12.58 17.61 -16.65
CA PRO A 152 -11.28 17.26 -17.23
C PRO A 152 -11.39 16.20 -18.33
N LEU A 153 -12.48 15.44 -18.37
CA LEU A 153 -12.77 14.41 -19.38
C LEU A 153 -13.84 14.88 -20.39
N ALA A 154 -14.07 16.19 -20.53
CA ALA A 154 -15.04 16.75 -21.48
C ALA A 154 -14.83 16.29 -22.92
N HIS A 155 -13.57 16.06 -23.31
CA HIS A 155 -13.19 15.66 -24.66
C HIS A 155 -13.47 14.18 -25.00
N LEU A 156 -13.72 13.33 -24.00
CA LEU A 156 -13.98 11.91 -24.20
C LEU A 156 -15.49 11.63 -24.19
N PRO A 157 -16.01 10.76 -25.08
CA PRO A 157 -17.40 10.33 -25.00
C PRO A 157 -17.61 9.40 -23.80
N MET A 158 -18.82 9.40 -23.22
CA MET A 158 -19.12 8.64 -21.98
C MET A 158 -18.85 7.14 -22.11
N LYS A 159 -19.14 6.55 -23.28
CA LYS A 159 -18.86 5.14 -23.56
C LYS A 159 -17.38 4.76 -23.38
N ASP A 160 -16.46 5.68 -23.68
CA ASP A 160 -15.02 5.43 -23.59
C ASP A 160 -14.53 5.63 -22.15
N ILE A 161 -15.21 6.48 -21.37
CA ILE A 161 -14.96 6.66 -19.94
C ILE A 161 -15.42 5.41 -19.17
N GLU A 162 -16.62 4.90 -19.46
CA GLU A 162 -17.20 3.70 -18.81
C GLU A 162 -16.43 2.41 -19.12
N ALA A 163 -15.77 2.34 -20.29
CA ALA A 163 -14.94 1.21 -20.70
C ALA A 163 -13.57 1.14 -20.00
N GLY A 164 -13.31 2.00 -19.01
CA GLY A 164 -12.03 2.06 -18.27
C GLY A 164 -11.14 3.26 -18.64
N GLY A 165 -11.69 4.24 -19.35
CA GLY A 165 -10.98 5.46 -19.75
C GLY A 165 -10.05 5.26 -20.96
N PRO A 166 -9.36 6.34 -21.39
CA PRO A 166 -8.36 6.22 -22.43
C PRO A 166 -7.20 5.40 -21.90
N VAL A 167 -6.75 4.41 -22.67
CA VAL A 167 -5.44 3.80 -22.43
C VAL A 167 -4.43 4.92 -22.60
N LEU A 168 -3.83 5.39 -21.50
CA LEU A 168 -2.67 6.27 -21.53
C LEU A 168 -1.58 5.51 -22.30
N ARG A 169 -1.38 5.90 -23.56
CA ARG A 169 -0.25 5.45 -24.37
C ARG A 169 0.96 6.31 -24.09
#